data_AF-A0A2J4PEL5-F1
#
_entry.id   AF-A0A2J4PEL5-F1
#
_cell.length_a   1.000
_cell.length_b   1.000
_cell.length_c   1.000
_cell.angle_alpha   90.00
_cell.angle_beta   90.00
_cell.angle_gamma   90.00
#
_symmetry.space_group_name_H-M   'P 1'
#
loop_
_entity.id
_entity.type
_entity.pdbx_description
1 polymer ?
#
loop_
_entity_poly.entity_id
_entity_poly.type
_entity_poly.pdbx_seq_one_letter_code
_entity_poly.pdbx_strand_id
1 'polypeptide(L)'
;GIVDDVTFTSLPPRQQTLAVSHAGITACKFWGMGSDGTVGANKSAIKIIGDKTPLYAQAYFSYDSKKSGGITVSHLRFGDRPINSPYLIHRADFISCSQQSYVERYDLLDGLKPGGTFLLNCSWSDAELEQHLPVSFKRYLARENIHFYTLNAVDIARELGLGGRFNMLMQAAFFKLAAIIDPQTAADYLKQAVEKSYGSKGAAVIEMNQRAIELGMASLHQVTIPAHWATLDEPVAQASAMMPDFIRDILQPMNRQCGDQLPVSAFVGMEDGTFPLGTAAWEKRGIALEVPVWQPEGCTQCN
;
A
#
# COMPACT_ATOMS: atom_id res chain seq x y z
N GLY A 1 7.69 18.35 -12.82
CA GLY A 1 6.44 18.54 -13.55
C GLY A 1 6.39 17.48 -14.61
N ILE A 2 7.31 17.60 -15.57
CA ILE A 2 7.75 16.56 -16.51
C ILE A 2 9.25 16.73 -16.71
N VAL A 3 9.90 15.81 -17.42
CA VAL A 3 11.26 15.99 -17.97
C VAL A 3 11.11 16.19 -19.48
N ASP A 4 11.22 17.43 -19.94
CA ASP A 4 11.18 17.77 -21.36
C ASP A 4 12.61 17.90 -21.89
N ASP A 5 13.11 16.78 -22.41
CA ASP A 5 14.42 16.62 -23.03
C ASP A 5 14.36 16.72 -24.57
N VAL A 6 13.21 17.11 -25.13
CA VAL A 6 13.01 17.28 -26.58
C VAL A 6 12.97 18.77 -26.93
N THR A 7 12.11 19.54 -26.26
CA THR A 7 11.95 20.98 -26.49
C THR A 7 12.55 21.85 -25.40
N PHE A 8 13.10 21.24 -24.34
CA PHE A 8 13.83 21.90 -23.25
C PHE A 8 13.02 23.01 -22.53
N THR A 9 11.70 22.86 -22.46
CA THR A 9 10.79 23.83 -21.83
C THR A 9 10.56 23.55 -20.33
N SER A 10 10.89 22.35 -19.87
CA SER A 10 10.75 21.98 -18.46
C SER A 10 11.74 22.73 -17.58
N LEU A 11 11.27 23.20 -16.41
CA LEU A 11 12.16 23.73 -15.39
C LEU A 11 13.07 22.61 -14.84
N PRO A 12 14.33 22.90 -14.51
CA PRO A 12 15.24 21.92 -13.94
C PRO A 12 14.66 21.23 -12.70
N PRO A 13 14.99 19.94 -12.47
CA PRO A 13 14.56 19.24 -11.28
C PRO A 13 15.10 19.93 -10.02
N ARG A 14 14.31 19.88 -8.95
CA ARG A 14 14.72 20.44 -7.66
C ARG A 14 15.93 19.68 -7.13
N GLN A 15 16.94 20.41 -6.66
CA GLN A 15 18.14 19.81 -6.07
C GLN A 15 17.90 19.23 -4.67
N GLN A 16 16.82 19.63 -3.99
CA GLN A 16 16.50 19.19 -2.63
C GLN A 16 15.00 18.93 -2.43
N THR A 17 14.70 17.91 -1.62
CA THR A 17 13.34 17.62 -1.18
C THR A 17 12.90 18.63 -0.13
N LEU A 18 11.91 19.46 -0.48
CA LEU A 18 11.36 20.46 0.43
C LEU A 18 10.34 19.85 1.39
N ALA A 19 10.53 20.06 2.70
CA ALA A 19 9.52 19.82 3.71
C ALA A 19 8.58 21.04 3.76
N VAL A 20 7.50 20.99 2.98
CA VAL A 20 6.53 22.10 2.86
C VAL A 20 5.32 21.96 3.79
N SER A 21 5.13 20.78 4.41
CA SER A 21 4.10 20.58 5.44
C SER A 21 4.52 21.26 6.74
N HIS A 22 3.58 21.93 7.41
CA HIS A 22 3.85 22.49 8.73
C HIS A 22 4.15 21.37 9.75
N ALA A 23 4.91 21.71 10.80
CA ALA A 23 5.14 20.80 11.92
C ALA A 23 3.81 20.41 12.57
N GLY A 24 3.72 19.18 13.09
CA GLY A 24 2.51 18.66 13.74
C GLY A 24 1.50 17.98 12.81
N ILE A 25 1.80 17.83 11.51
CA ILE A 25 1.03 16.95 10.62
C ILE A 25 1.56 15.53 10.70
N THR A 26 0.68 14.59 11.04
CA THR A 26 0.89 13.16 10.81
C THR A 26 0.40 12.79 9.41
N ALA A 27 1.30 12.27 8.57
CA ALA A 27 1.02 11.88 7.20
C ALA A 27 1.09 10.36 7.02
N CYS A 28 0.02 9.75 6.51
CA CYS A 28 -0.11 8.30 6.39
C CYS A 28 -0.39 7.89 4.92
N LYS A 29 0.33 6.88 4.41
CA LYS A 29 0.01 6.25 3.12
C LYS A 29 -0.46 4.81 3.30
N PHE A 30 -1.43 4.40 2.49
CA PHE A 30 -1.95 3.04 2.51
C PHE A 30 -2.00 2.49 1.09
N TRP A 31 -1.25 1.42 0.86
CA TRP A 31 -1.25 0.66 -0.36
C TRP A 31 -2.27 -0.46 -0.23
N GLY A 32 -3.37 -0.34 -0.98
CA GLY A 32 -4.50 -1.24 -0.99
C GLY A 32 -4.70 -1.91 -2.35
N MET A 33 -5.54 -2.94 -2.39
CA MET A 33 -6.09 -3.51 -3.61
C MET A 33 -7.56 -3.13 -3.76
N GLY A 34 -7.99 -2.89 -5.00
CA GLY A 34 -9.39 -2.68 -5.32
C GLY A 34 -10.26 -3.80 -4.75
N SER A 35 -11.26 -3.42 -3.96
CA SER A 35 -12.21 -4.29 -3.25
C SER A 35 -11.68 -5.00 -1.97
N ASP A 36 -10.49 -4.67 -1.47
CA ASP A 36 -10.00 -5.23 -0.19
C ASP A 36 -10.52 -4.50 1.06
N GLY A 37 -11.21 -3.37 0.88
CA GLY A 37 -11.80 -2.58 1.96
C GLY A 37 -10.89 -1.48 2.55
N THR A 38 -9.65 -1.34 2.10
CA THR A 38 -8.67 -0.34 2.60
C THR A 38 -9.19 1.09 2.47
N VAL A 39 -9.71 1.48 1.31
CA VAL A 39 -10.29 2.83 1.09
C VAL A 39 -11.48 3.09 2.02
N GLY A 40 -12.34 2.09 2.23
CA GLY A 40 -13.49 2.20 3.13
C GLY A 40 -13.06 2.39 4.58
N ALA A 41 -12.09 1.58 5.03
CA ALA A 41 -11.48 1.70 6.35
C ALA A 41 -10.84 3.08 6.55
N ASN A 42 -10.13 3.61 5.54
CA ASN A 42 -9.51 4.93 5.60
C ASN A 42 -10.54 6.07 5.67
N LYS A 43 -11.64 6.00 4.91
CA LYS A 43 -12.76 6.95 5.05
C LYS A 43 -13.38 6.90 6.44
N SER A 44 -13.54 5.70 6.99
CA SER A 44 -14.03 5.50 8.36
C SER A 44 -13.06 6.10 9.39
N ALA A 45 -11.76 5.82 9.26
CA ALA A 45 -10.73 6.36 10.15
C ALA A 45 -10.68 7.89 10.14
N ILE A 46 -10.78 8.51 8.96
CA ILE A 46 -10.85 9.97 8.81
C ILE A 46 -12.07 10.55 9.51
N LYS A 47 -13.22 9.91 9.34
CA LYS A 47 -14.44 10.33 10.02
C LYS A 47 -14.31 10.20 11.53
N ILE A 48 -13.78 9.08 12.03
CA ILE A 48 -13.57 8.88 13.47
C ILE A 48 -12.64 9.96 14.02
N ILE A 49 -11.49 10.20 13.40
CA ILE A 49 -10.52 11.18 13.89
C ILE A 49 -11.09 12.60 13.79
N GLY A 50 -11.72 12.97 12.68
CA GLY A 50 -12.30 14.30 12.49
C GLY A 50 -13.52 14.59 13.38
N ASP A 51 -14.37 13.57 13.65
CA ASP A 51 -15.57 13.75 14.48
C ASP A 51 -15.26 13.67 15.99
N LYS A 52 -14.18 12.97 16.39
CA LYS A 52 -13.89 12.65 17.80
C LYS A 52 -12.67 13.36 18.38
N THR A 53 -11.92 14.09 17.55
CA THR A 53 -10.73 14.83 17.99
C THR A 53 -10.79 16.27 17.46
N PRO A 54 -10.04 17.21 18.04
CA PRO A 54 -9.94 18.58 17.51
C PRO A 54 -9.07 18.69 16.24
N LEU A 55 -8.55 17.57 15.72
CA LEU A 55 -7.64 17.57 14.57
C LEU A 55 -8.40 17.80 13.27
N TYR A 56 -7.79 18.58 12.38
CA TYR A 56 -8.14 18.62 10.98
C TYR A 56 -7.74 17.30 10.32
N ALA A 57 -8.61 16.75 9.48
CA ALA A 57 -8.35 15.54 8.73
C ALA A 57 -8.49 15.82 7.22
N GLN A 58 -7.51 15.35 6.44
CA GLN A 58 -7.50 15.43 4.97
C GLN A 58 -7.33 14.05 4.38
N ALA A 59 -8.06 13.77 3.31
CA ALA A 59 -8.00 12.53 2.56
C ALA A 59 -7.81 12.79 1.06
N TYR A 60 -6.97 11.99 0.43
CA TYR A 60 -6.99 11.82 -1.02
C TYR A 60 -6.80 10.33 -1.35
N PHE A 61 -7.49 9.85 -2.38
CA PHE A 61 -7.47 8.44 -2.78
C PHE A 61 -7.12 8.36 -4.26
N SER A 62 -5.95 7.79 -4.56
CA SER A 62 -5.55 7.43 -5.93
C SER A 62 -6.04 6.03 -6.24
N TYR A 63 -6.68 5.86 -7.40
CA TYR A 63 -7.20 4.58 -7.88
C TYR A 63 -6.56 4.23 -9.22
N ASP A 64 -6.33 2.95 -9.42
CA ASP A 64 -5.96 2.40 -10.72
C ASP A 64 -7.10 2.52 -11.74
N SER A 65 -6.73 2.54 -13.01
CA SER A 65 -7.63 2.38 -14.16
C SER A 65 -8.32 1.00 -14.21
N LYS A 66 -7.70 -0.02 -13.59
CA LYS A 66 -8.18 -1.39 -13.57
C LYS A 66 -9.39 -1.54 -12.63
N LYS A 67 -10.55 -1.93 -13.20
CA LYS A 67 -11.82 -2.08 -12.46
C LYS A 67 -11.77 -3.10 -11.30
N SER A 68 -10.97 -4.16 -11.44
CA SER A 68 -10.85 -5.24 -10.44
C SER A 68 -9.38 -5.52 -10.12
N GLY A 69 -9.08 -5.65 -8.82
CA GLY A 69 -7.73 -5.95 -8.31
C GLY A 69 -6.67 -4.91 -8.72
N GLY A 70 -7.10 -3.68 -9.02
CA GLY A 70 -6.21 -2.57 -9.29
C GLY A 70 -5.58 -2.06 -8.00
N ILE A 71 -4.48 -1.33 -8.11
CA ILE A 71 -3.86 -0.69 -6.96
C ILE A 71 -4.72 0.48 -6.45
N THR A 72 -4.70 0.72 -5.14
CA THR A 72 -5.22 1.95 -4.55
C THR A 72 -4.18 2.51 -3.60
N VAL A 73 -3.95 3.83 -3.65
CA VAL A 73 -3.05 4.51 -2.71
C VAL A 73 -3.82 5.59 -2.00
N SER A 74 -4.02 5.43 -0.70
CA SER A 74 -4.70 6.41 0.15
C SER A 74 -3.68 7.32 0.81
N HIS A 75 -3.91 8.62 0.78
CA HIS A 75 -3.10 9.66 1.40
C HIS A 75 -3.92 10.36 2.47
N LEU A 76 -3.55 10.17 3.73
CA LEU A 76 -4.25 10.73 4.89
C LEU A 76 -3.33 11.69 5.62
N ARG A 77 -3.85 12.85 6.02
CA ARG A 77 -3.14 13.79 6.88
C ARG A 77 -4.02 14.19 8.06
N PHE A 78 -3.42 14.28 9.23
CA PHE A 78 -4.06 14.74 10.46
C PHE A 78 -3.19 15.80 11.11
N GLY A 79 -3.78 16.90 11.57
CA GLY A 79 -3.02 18.00 12.17
C GLY A 79 -3.86 18.92 13.04
N ASP A 80 -3.19 19.68 13.89
CA ASP A 80 -3.78 20.65 14.82
C ASP A 80 -4.23 21.96 14.14
N ARG A 81 -3.95 22.12 12.84
CA ARG A 81 -4.24 23.31 12.03
C ARG A 81 -4.82 22.94 10.67
N PRO A 82 -5.50 23.88 9.98
CA PRO A 82 -6.03 23.63 8.64
C PRO A 82 -4.97 23.10 7.66
N ILE A 83 -5.28 21.98 7.01
CA ILE A 83 -4.35 21.26 6.12
C ILE A 83 -4.48 21.79 4.68
N ASN A 84 -3.57 22.69 4.30
CA ASN A 84 -3.50 23.30 2.97
C ASN A 84 -2.51 22.57 2.04
N SER A 85 -2.62 21.24 1.95
CA SER A 85 -1.71 20.40 1.14
C SER A 85 -2.44 19.67 0.01
N PRO A 86 -2.82 20.35 -1.09
CA PRO A 86 -3.54 19.75 -2.22
C PRO A 86 -2.58 18.97 -3.16
N TYR A 87 -1.73 18.12 -2.58
CA TYR A 87 -0.75 17.30 -3.28
C TYR A 87 -0.56 15.96 -2.53
N LEU A 88 -0.04 14.95 -3.23
CA LEU A 88 0.21 13.61 -2.68
C LEU A 88 1.25 13.64 -1.54
N ILE A 89 1.24 12.63 -0.67
CA ILE A 89 2.22 12.55 0.42
C ILE A 89 3.55 12.06 -0.14
N HIS A 90 4.59 12.90 -0.06
CA HIS A 90 5.98 12.57 -0.38
C HIS A 90 6.84 12.31 0.86
N ARG A 91 6.34 12.64 2.06
CA ARG A 91 6.99 12.36 3.36
C ARG A 91 5.95 11.83 4.36
N ALA A 92 5.92 10.53 4.57
CA ALA A 92 4.97 9.83 5.42
C ALA A 92 5.59 9.45 6.77
N ASP A 93 4.83 9.60 7.84
CA ASP A 93 5.15 9.08 9.18
C ASP A 93 4.77 7.60 9.31
N PHE A 94 3.74 7.18 8.56
CA PHE A 94 3.22 5.82 8.57
C PHE A 94 2.92 5.36 7.14
N ILE A 95 3.38 4.15 6.79
CA ILE A 95 2.97 3.47 5.56
C ILE A 95 2.42 2.09 5.91
N SER A 96 1.28 1.73 5.32
CA SER A 96 0.73 0.38 5.41
C SER A 96 0.56 -0.22 4.02
N CYS A 97 0.80 -1.53 3.91
CA CYS A 97 0.54 -2.32 2.72
C CYS A 97 -0.37 -3.51 3.06
N SER A 98 -1.53 -3.60 2.40
CA SER A 98 -2.50 -4.66 2.62
C SER A 98 -2.23 -5.94 1.82
N GLN A 99 -1.29 -5.90 0.87
CA GLN A 99 -1.00 -7.00 -0.05
C GLN A 99 0.48 -7.35 -0.04
N GLN A 100 0.81 -8.55 0.46
CA GLN A 100 2.18 -9.09 0.47
C GLN A 100 2.84 -9.07 -0.92
N SER A 101 2.08 -9.35 -1.99
CA SER A 101 2.59 -9.39 -3.38
C SER A 101 3.08 -8.04 -3.91
N TYR A 102 2.76 -6.94 -3.25
CA TYR A 102 3.18 -5.60 -3.67
C TYR A 102 4.64 -5.30 -3.33
N VAL A 103 5.22 -6.02 -2.38
CA VAL A 103 6.62 -5.84 -1.92
C VAL A 103 7.62 -5.95 -3.07
N GLU A 104 7.39 -6.87 -4.02
CA GLU A 104 8.28 -7.09 -5.17
C GLU A 104 7.95 -6.19 -6.37
N ARG A 105 6.80 -5.48 -6.33
CA ARG A 105 6.24 -4.81 -7.51
C ARG A 105 6.33 -3.30 -7.44
N TYR A 106 6.24 -2.74 -6.24
CA TYR A 106 6.14 -1.30 -6.03
C TYR A 106 7.17 -0.84 -5.01
N ASP A 107 7.61 0.41 -5.15
CA ASP A 107 8.43 1.06 -4.13
C ASP A 107 7.53 1.54 -2.97
N LEU A 108 7.16 0.61 -2.09
CA LEU A 108 6.21 0.88 -1.01
C LEU A 108 6.76 1.88 0.01
N LEU A 109 8.07 1.87 0.23
CA LEU A 109 8.76 2.67 1.26
C LEU A 109 9.14 4.06 0.75
N ASP A 110 8.93 4.37 -0.54
CA ASP A 110 9.21 5.69 -1.08
C ASP A 110 8.57 6.78 -0.20
N GLY A 111 9.36 7.76 0.18
CA GLY A 111 8.92 8.86 1.03
C GLY A 111 8.53 8.50 2.46
N LEU A 112 8.81 7.30 2.98
CA LEU A 112 8.75 7.07 4.44
C LEU A 112 9.80 7.96 5.12
N LYS A 113 9.50 8.49 6.30
CA LYS A 113 10.49 9.25 7.08
C LYS A 113 11.42 8.29 7.83
N PRO A 114 12.68 8.68 8.08
CA PRO A 114 13.53 7.96 9.03
C PRO A 114 12.85 7.87 10.41
N GLY A 115 12.90 6.71 11.04
CA GLY A 115 12.16 6.41 12.28
C GLY A 115 10.63 6.28 12.08
N GLY A 116 10.14 6.30 10.85
CA GLY A 116 8.73 6.10 10.54
C GLY A 116 8.29 4.65 10.75
N THR A 117 6.97 4.42 10.67
CA THR A 117 6.38 3.09 10.86
C THR A 117 5.95 2.48 9.53
N PHE A 118 6.32 1.23 9.31
CA PHE A 118 5.84 0.43 8.17
C PHE A 118 5.05 -0.79 8.68
N LEU A 119 3.83 -0.96 8.18
CA LEU A 119 2.96 -2.11 8.48
C LEU A 119 2.73 -2.93 7.22
N LEU A 120 3.04 -4.23 7.25
CA LEU A 120 2.80 -5.16 6.15
C LEU A 120 1.79 -6.24 6.57
N ASN A 121 0.72 -6.40 5.77
CA ASN A 121 -0.13 -7.57 5.84
C ASN A 121 0.55 -8.75 5.13
N CYS A 122 1.05 -9.72 5.88
CA CYS A 122 1.71 -10.90 5.33
C CYS A 122 1.62 -12.10 6.28
N SER A 123 1.76 -13.29 5.72
CA SER A 123 1.84 -14.55 6.48
C SER A 123 3.28 -14.98 6.76
N TRP A 124 4.27 -14.24 6.25
CA TRP A 124 5.69 -14.56 6.42
C TRP A 124 6.14 -14.46 7.88
N SER A 125 6.88 -15.47 8.30
CA SER A 125 7.74 -15.47 9.49
C SER A 125 9.00 -14.62 9.27
N ASP A 126 9.75 -14.34 10.34
CA ASP A 126 11.01 -13.58 10.26
C ASP A 126 12.04 -14.23 9.32
N ALA A 127 12.09 -15.57 9.30
CA ALA A 127 12.96 -16.30 8.38
C ALA A 127 12.52 -16.14 6.92
N GLU A 128 11.22 -16.10 6.66
CA GLU A 128 10.67 -15.87 5.33
C GLU A 128 10.80 -14.40 4.89
N LEU A 129 10.69 -13.44 5.82
CA LEU A 129 11.00 -12.04 5.55
C LEU A 129 12.46 -11.85 5.11
N GLU A 130 13.39 -12.56 5.74
CA GLU A 130 14.79 -12.60 5.29
C GLU A 130 14.92 -13.18 3.88
N GLN A 131 14.05 -14.06 3.42
CA GLN A 131 14.18 -14.64 2.07
C GLN A 131 13.47 -13.80 1.01
N HIS A 132 12.29 -13.26 1.33
CA HIS A 132 11.40 -12.65 0.34
C HIS A 132 11.52 -11.13 0.22
N LEU A 133 11.98 -10.43 1.26
CA LEU A 133 12.13 -8.97 1.15
C LEU A 133 13.26 -8.61 0.17
N PRO A 134 13.01 -7.73 -0.82
CA PRO A 134 14.07 -7.23 -1.69
C PRO A 134 15.20 -6.57 -0.92
N VAL A 135 16.42 -6.66 -1.43
CA VAL A 135 17.61 -6.10 -0.76
C VAL A 135 17.49 -4.59 -0.55
N SER A 136 16.98 -3.85 -1.54
CA SER A 136 16.74 -2.40 -1.41
C SER A 136 15.78 -2.09 -0.26
N PHE A 137 14.74 -2.90 -0.10
CA PHE A 137 13.74 -2.81 0.96
C PHE A 137 14.39 -3.01 2.33
N LYS A 138 15.13 -4.11 2.51
CA LYS A 138 15.85 -4.44 3.75
C LYS A 138 16.83 -3.35 4.15
N ARG A 139 17.64 -2.87 3.20
CA ARG A 139 18.61 -1.79 3.44
C ARG A 139 17.92 -0.53 3.93
N TYR A 140 16.82 -0.15 3.30
CA TYR A 140 16.08 1.04 3.69
C TYR A 140 15.54 0.92 5.13
N LEU A 141 14.90 -0.22 5.45
CA LEU A 141 14.39 -0.48 6.79
C LEU A 141 15.49 -0.34 7.87
N ALA A 142 16.67 -0.90 7.60
CA ALA A 142 17.79 -0.87 8.54
C ALA A 142 18.49 0.49 8.64
N ARG A 143 18.78 1.15 7.51
CA ARG A 143 19.50 2.43 7.49
C ARG A 143 18.67 3.57 8.06
N GLU A 144 17.37 3.57 7.77
CA GLU A 144 16.47 4.64 8.19
C GLU A 144 15.80 4.35 9.54
N ASN A 145 16.22 3.28 10.24
CA ASN A 145 15.69 2.86 11.55
C ASN A 145 14.16 2.76 11.58
N ILE A 146 13.57 2.13 10.56
CA ILE A 146 12.12 2.03 10.41
C ILE A 146 11.53 1.09 11.46
N HIS A 147 10.40 1.48 12.06
CA HIS A 147 9.62 0.59 12.90
C HIS A 147 8.77 -0.33 12.03
N PHE A 148 9.26 -1.55 11.79
CA PHE A 148 8.60 -2.52 10.93
C PHE A 148 7.70 -3.48 11.71
N TYR A 149 6.43 -3.56 11.29
CA TYR A 149 5.43 -4.46 11.85
C TYR A 149 4.80 -5.33 10.76
N THR A 150 4.46 -6.57 11.13
CA THR A 150 3.67 -7.48 10.31
C THR A 150 2.37 -7.87 11.01
N LEU A 151 1.36 -8.20 10.21
CA LEU A 151 0.09 -8.74 10.68
C LEU A 151 -0.40 -9.77 9.66
N ASN A 152 -0.67 -11.00 10.09
CA ASN A 152 -1.32 -11.99 9.23
C ASN A 152 -2.85 -11.79 9.24
N ALA A 153 -3.31 -10.71 8.64
CA ALA A 153 -4.71 -10.31 8.72
C ALA A 153 -5.63 -11.24 7.91
N VAL A 154 -5.10 -11.91 6.87
CA VAL A 154 -5.87 -12.82 6.01
C VAL A 154 -6.27 -14.08 6.77
N ASP A 155 -5.32 -14.73 7.46
CA ASP A 155 -5.61 -15.97 8.17
C ASP A 155 -6.47 -15.72 9.40
N ILE A 156 -6.21 -14.64 10.15
CA ILE A 156 -7.06 -14.23 11.28
C ILE A 156 -8.50 -13.96 10.81
N ALA A 157 -8.69 -13.27 9.68
CA ALA A 157 -10.03 -13.03 9.13
C ALA A 157 -10.73 -14.34 8.72
N ARG A 158 -9.99 -15.31 8.17
CA ARG A 158 -10.52 -16.62 7.80
C ARG A 158 -10.97 -17.40 9.04
N GLU A 159 -10.16 -17.45 10.08
CA GLU A 159 -10.47 -18.13 11.35
C GLU A 159 -11.70 -17.53 12.05
N LEU A 160 -11.87 -16.20 11.97
CA LEU A 160 -13.04 -15.50 12.50
C LEU A 160 -14.31 -15.70 11.67
N GLY A 161 -14.23 -16.31 10.48
CA GLY A 161 -15.36 -16.46 9.56
C GLY A 161 -15.69 -15.20 8.75
N LEU A 162 -14.79 -14.21 8.72
CA LEU A 162 -14.93 -13.00 7.89
C LEU A 162 -14.53 -13.23 6.41
N GLY A 163 -14.06 -14.44 6.09
CA GLY A 163 -13.55 -14.78 4.77
C GLY A 163 -12.32 -13.93 4.43
N GLY A 164 -12.31 -13.34 3.24
CA GLY A 164 -11.22 -12.44 2.80
C GLY A 164 -11.31 -11.00 3.33
N ARG A 165 -12.20 -10.68 4.28
CA ARG A 165 -12.42 -9.31 4.76
C ARG A 165 -11.58 -9.00 5.99
N PHE A 166 -10.33 -8.62 5.74
CA PHE A 166 -9.36 -8.30 6.79
C PHE A 166 -9.26 -6.79 7.11
N ASN A 167 -10.10 -5.96 6.49
CA ASN A 167 -10.03 -4.49 6.60
C ASN A 167 -10.13 -3.98 8.06
N MET A 168 -10.96 -4.59 8.90
CA MET A 168 -11.09 -4.22 10.32
C MET A 168 -9.81 -4.50 11.12
N LEU A 169 -9.13 -5.61 10.84
CA LEU A 169 -7.85 -5.95 11.46
C LEU A 169 -6.78 -4.90 11.13
N MET A 170 -6.66 -4.55 9.85
CA MET A 170 -5.71 -3.54 9.37
C MET A 170 -6.04 -2.13 9.87
N GLN A 171 -7.33 -1.79 9.97
CA GLN A 171 -7.77 -0.50 10.51
C GLN A 171 -7.43 -0.38 12.00
N ALA A 172 -7.67 -1.44 12.78
CA ALA A 172 -7.34 -1.47 14.20
C ALA A 172 -5.82 -1.40 14.44
N ALA A 173 -5.03 -2.11 13.62
CA ALA A 173 -3.58 -2.01 13.59
C ALA A 173 -3.10 -0.58 13.31
N PHE A 174 -3.70 0.12 12.33
CA PHE A 174 -3.39 1.52 12.06
C PHE A 174 -3.63 2.41 13.29
N PHE A 175 -4.78 2.30 13.95
CA PHE A 175 -5.07 3.14 15.13
C PHE A 175 -4.08 2.89 16.27
N LYS A 176 -3.69 1.63 16.49
CA LYS A 176 -2.68 1.30 17.51
C LYS A 176 -1.29 1.85 17.18
N LEU A 177 -0.85 1.71 15.93
CA LEU A 177 0.52 2.07 15.52
C LEU A 177 0.71 3.55 15.22
N ALA A 178 -0.30 4.22 14.64
CA ALA A 178 -0.23 5.65 14.36
C ALA A 178 -0.37 6.50 15.61
N ALA A 179 -0.96 5.95 16.69
CA ALA A 179 -1.08 6.56 18.00
C ALA A 179 -1.63 8.01 18.00
N ILE A 180 -2.51 8.32 17.04
CA ILE A 180 -3.18 9.64 16.91
C ILE A 180 -4.21 9.82 18.03
N ILE A 181 -4.84 8.72 18.43
CA ILE A 181 -5.78 8.60 19.56
C ILE A 181 -5.21 7.50 20.45
N ASP A 182 -5.48 7.55 21.76
CA ASP A 182 -5.08 6.47 22.63
C ASP A 182 -5.71 5.12 22.16
N PRO A 183 -4.98 4.00 22.25
CA PRO A 183 -5.44 2.74 21.66
C PRO A 183 -6.79 2.24 22.21
N GLN A 184 -7.07 2.47 23.50
CA GLN A 184 -8.29 1.99 24.13
C GLN A 184 -9.51 2.78 23.63
N THR A 185 -9.43 4.11 23.62
CA THR A 185 -10.46 4.98 23.06
C THR A 185 -10.64 4.73 21.57
N ALA A 186 -9.55 4.49 20.82
CA ALA A 186 -9.64 4.13 19.42
C ALA A 186 -10.41 2.82 19.21
N ALA A 187 -10.16 1.79 20.04
CA ALA A 187 -10.91 0.54 20.01
C ALA A 187 -12.40 0.77 20.26
N ASP A 188 -12.73 1.60 21.26
CA ASP A 188 -14.13 1.92 21.59
C ASP A 188 -14.83 2.67 20.44
N TYR A 189 -14.16 3.64 19.80
CA TYR A 189 -14.71 4.32 18.62
C TYR A 189 -14.89 3.39 17.42
N LEU A 190 -13.97 2.45 17.20
CA LEU A 190 -14.12 1.44 16.15
C LEU A 190 -15.32 0.53 16.43
N LYS A 191 -15.49 0.06 17.68
CA LYS A 191 -16.64 -0.78 18.07
C LYS A 191 -17.97 -0.04 17.88
N GLN A 192 -18.05 1.23 18.28
CA GLN A 192 -19.24 2.07 18.03
C GLN A 192 -19.51 2.26 16.53
N ALA A 193 -18.46 2.44 15.73
CA ALA A 193 -18.59 2.57 14.28
C ALA A 193 -19.11 1.28 13.64
N VAL A 194 -18.63 0.12 14.10
CA VAL A 194 -19.12 -1.21 13.69
C VAL A 194 -20.59 -1.37 14.00
N GLU A 195 -21.05 -1.04 15.21
CA GLU A 195 -22.47 -1.10 15.59
C GLU A 195 -23.33 -0.21 14.70
N LYS A 196 -22.88 1.02 14.42
CA LYS A 196 -23.60 1.95 13.55
C LYS A 196 -23.69 1.47 12.10
N SER A 197 -22.62 0.88 11.58
CA SER A 197 -22.54 0.44 10.18
C SER A 197 -23.17 -0.93 9.93
N TYR A 198 -23.10 -1.83 10.91
CA TYR A 198 -23.50 -3.23 10.77
C TYR A 198 -24.62 -3.65 11.73
N GLY A 199 -25.21 -2.72 12.49
CA GLY A 199 -26.32 -2.99 13.41
C GLY A 199 -27.49 -3.75 12.78
N SER A 200 -27.77 -3.48 11.49
CA SER A 200 -28.82 -4.16 10.73
C SER A 200 -28.45 -5.58 10.23
N LYS A 201 -27.20 -6.02 10.41
CA LYS A 201 -26.69 -7.31 9.95
C LYS A 201 -26.71 -8.41 11.03
N GLY A 202 -27.14 -8.08 12.24
CA GLY A 202 -27.30 -9.02 13.36
C GLY A 202 -26.08 -9.09 14.28
N ALA A 203 -26.32 -9.59 15.50
CA ALA A 203 -25.33 -9.60 16.59
C ALA A 203 -24.05 -10.38 16.26
N ALA A 204 -24.17 -11.53 15.59
CA ALA A 204 -23.01 -12.35 15.21
C ALA A 204 -22.01 -11.60 14.33
N VAL A 205 -22.49 -10.82 13.35
CA VAL A 205 -21.61 -10.02 12.48
C VAL A 205 -20.93 -8.91 13.27
N ILE A 206 -21.63 -8.27 14.20
CA ILE A 206 -21.06 -7.23 15.07
C ILE A 206 -19.95 -7.84 15.93
N GLU A 207 -20.23 -8.96 16.61
CA GLU A 207 -19.29 -9.66 17.48
C GLU A 207 -18.01 -10.07 16.72
N MET A 208 -18.14 -10.65 15.52
CA MET A 208 -16.99 -11.00 14.68
C MET A 208 -16.12 -9.79 14.35
N ASN A 209 -16.72 -8.64 14.03
CA ASN A 209 -15.97 -7.43 13.71
C ASN A 209 -15.34 -6.79 14.97
N GLN A 210 -16.02 -6.84 16.12
CA GLN A 210 -15.46 -6.40 17.40
C GLN A 210 -14.26 -7.25 17.80
N ARG A 211 -14.35 -8.57 17.60
CA ARG A 211 -13.23 -9.51 17.80
C ARG A 211 -12.08 -9.23 16.84
N ALA A 212 -12.37 -8.91 15.58
CA ALA A 212 -11.37 -8.50 14.60
C ALA A 212 -10.63 -7.22 15.01
N ILE A 213 -11.31 -6.24 15.63
CA ILE A 213 -10.66 -5.03 16.16
C ILE A 213 -9.67 -5.40 17.27
N GLU A 214 -10.10 -6.22 18.23
CA GLU A 214 -9.26 -6.66 19.35
C GLU A 214 -8.02 -7.41 18.86
N LEU A 215 -8.21 -8.38 17.97
CA LEU A 215 -7.12 -9.17 17.40
C LEU A 215 -6.20 -8.33 16.51
N GLY A 216 -6.73 -7.35 15.78
CA GLY A 216 -5.92 -6.46 14.93
C GLY A 216 -5.00 -5.57 15.75
N MET A 217 -5.41 -5.19 16.96
CA MET A 217 -4.53 -4.50 17.91
C MET A 217 -3.57 -5.47 18.60
N ALA A 218 -4.02 -6.66 19.00
CA ALA A 218 -3.22 -7.59 19.81
C ALA A 218 -2.16 -8.36 19.00
N SER A 219 -2.44 -8.70 17.74
CA SER A 219 -1.67 -9.67 16.94
C SER A 219 -0.56 -9.05 16.09
N LEU A 220 -0.20 -7.79 16.36
CA LEU A 220 0.90 -7.11 15.68
C LEU A 220 2.23 -7.73 16.09
N HIS A 221 3.01 -8.16 15.10
CA HIS A 221 4.37 -8.63 15.30
C HIS A 221 5.35 -7.52 14.93
N GLN A 222 6.17 -7.07 15.88
CA GLN A 222 7.25 -6.13 15.60
C GLN A 222 8.48 -6.91 15.13
N VAL A 223 8.90 -6.67 13.89
CA VAL A 223 10.03 -7.38 13.29
C VAL A 223 11.33 -6.77 13.82
N THR A 224 12.21 -7.63 14.35
CA THR A 224 13.55 -7.21 14.74
C THR A 224 14.42 -7.12 13.49
N ILE A 225 14.75 -5.89 13.07
CA ILE A 225 15.54 -5.66 11.85
C ILE A 225 17.01 -6.04 12.11
N PRO A 226 17.56 -7.02 11.38
CA PRO A 226 18.97 -7.39 11.52
C PRO A 226 19.91 -6.28 11.05
N ALA A 227 20.97 -6.00 11.80
CA ALA A 227 21.93 -4.93 11.48
C ALA A 227 22.63 -5.15 10.12
N HIS A 228 22.84 -6.42 9.70
CA HIS A 228 23.49 -6.72 8.42
C HIS A 228 22.67 -6.29 7.21
N TRP A 229 21.35 -6.05 7.36
CA TRP A 229 20.51 -5.53 6.28
C TRP A 229 20.99 -4.20 5.73
N ALA A 230 21.61 -3.35 6.57
CA ALA A 230 22.09 -2.03 6.17
C ALA A 230 23.25 -2.10 5.15
N THR A 231 23.98 -3.22 5.12
CA THR A 231 25.21 -3.40 4.34
C THR A 231 25.07 -4.48 3.26
N LEU A 232 23.86 -4.97 3.00
CA LEU A 232 23.64 -5.93 1.91
C LEU A 232 23.99 -5.30 0.57
N ASP A 233 24.77 -6.04 -0.22
CA ASP A 233 25.10 -5.66 -1.59
C ASP A 233 23.88 -5.79 -2.49
N GLU A 234 23.71 -4.83 -3.41
CA GLU A 234 22.66 -4.92 -4.41
C GLU A 234 22.90 -6.16 -5.28
N PRO A 235 21.86 -7.00 -5.47
CA PRO A 235 22.00 -8.13 -6.36
C PRO A 235 22.31 -7.61 -7.76
N VAL A 236 23.24 -8.27 -8.45
CA VAL A 236 23.54 -7.97 -9.85
C VAL A 236 22.23 -8.08 -10.63
N ALA A 237 21.87 -7.01 -11.34
CA ALA A 237 20.67 -7.00 -12.17
C ALA A 237 20.69 -8.25 -13.07
N GLN A 238 19.73 -9.14 -12.88
CA GLN A 238 19.58 -10.28 -13.77
C GLN A 238 19.26 -9.74 -15.16
N ALA A 239 19.88 -10.32 -16.19
CA ALA A 239 19.56 -10.00 -17.57
C ALA A 239 18.04 -10.12 -17.73
N SER A 240 17.38 -9.03 -18.15
CA SER A 240 15.93 -9.09 -18.34
C SER A 240 15.63 -10.17 -19.38
N ALA A 241 14.53 -10.89 -19.19
CA ALA A 241 13.99 -11.72 -20.26
C ALA A 241 13.91 -10.89 -21.55
N MET A 242 14.15 -11.50 -22.72
CA MET A 242 13.94 -10.82 -23.98
C MET A 242 12.50 -10.30 -24.02
N MET A 243 12.36 -8.98 -24.01
CA MET A 243 11.08 -8.29 -24.06
C MET A 243 11.18 -7.12 -25.03
N PRO A 244 10.10 -6.76 -25.73
CA PRO A 244 10.09 -5.59 -26.62
C PRO A 244 10.44 -4.31 -25.87
N ASP A 245 11.10 -3.37 -26.53
CA ASP A 245 11.56 -2.10 -25.93
C ASP A 245 10.40 -1.32 -25.31
N PHE A 246 9.25 -1.23 -25.99
CA PHE A 246 8.04 -0.60 -25.45
C PHE A 246 7.60 -1.20 -24.10
N ILE A 247 7.73 -2.53 -23.94
CA ILE A 247 7.36 -3.21 -22.70
C ILE A 247 8.33 -2.86 -21.58
N ARG A 248 9.64 -2.91 -21.88
CA ARG A 248 10.72 -2.63 -20.92
C ARG A 248 10.74 -1.17 -20.47
N ASP A 249 10.66 -0.26 -21.42
CA ASP A 249 11.01 1.15 -21.21
C ASP A 249 9.79 2.03 -20.92
N ILE A 250 8.58 1.59 -21.27
CA ILE A 250 7.33 2.36 -21.05
C ILE A 250 6.36 1.58 -20.17
N LEU A 251 5.94 0.37 -20.59
CA LEU A 251 4.89 -0.38 -19.89
C LEU A 251 5.31 -0.75 -18.45
N GLN A 252 6.52 -1.28 -18.26
CA GLN A 252 7.00 -1.69 -16.93
C GLN A 252 7.16 -0.52 -15.96
N PRO A 253 7.81 0.62 -16.32
CA PRO A 253 7.83 1.81 -15.48
C PRO A 253 6.43 2.31 -15.10
N MET A 254 5.51 2.40 -16.06
CA MET A 254 4.11 2.81 -15.76
C MET A 254 3.43 1.85 -14.79
N ASN A 255 3.57 0.53 -15.01
CA ASN A 255 2.99 -0.48 -14.13
C ASN A 255 3.56 -0.44 -12.71
N ARG A 256 4.83 -0.03 -12.54
CA ARG A 256 5.50 0.15 -11.24
C ARG A 256 5.17 1.48 -10.56
N GLN A 257 4.26 2.28 -11.11
CA GLN A 257 3.92 3.64 -10.64
C GLN A 257 5.06 4.67 -10.83
N CYS A 258 5.95 4.44 -11.79
CA CYS A 258 7.05 5.34 -12.15
C CYS A 258 6.79 6.05 -13.50
N GLY A 259 5.54 6.14 -13.94
CA GLY A 259 5.18 6.78 -15.22
C GLY A 259 5.59 8.25 -15.32
N ASP A 260 5.49 9.00 -14.21
CA ASP A 260 5.90 10.41 -14.14
C ASP A 260 7.42 10.63 -14.33
N GLN A 261 8.22 9.57 -14.26
CA GLN A 261 9.68 9.63 -14.48
C GLN A 261 10.06 9.46 -15.96
N LEU A 262 9.10 9.06 -16.82
CA LEU A 262 9.35 8.92 -18.25
C LEU A 262 9.54 10.31 -18.87
N PRO A 263 10.66 10.57 -19.57
CA PRO A 263 10.87 11.84 -20.26
C PRO A 263 9.98 11.95 -21.50
N VAL A 264 9.86 13.16 -22.04
CA VAL A 264 9.13 13.40 -23.31
C VAL A 264 9.71 12.54 -24.44
N SER A 265 11.04 12.35 -24.47
CA SER A 265 11.71 11.50 -25.45
C SER A 265 11.26 10.03 -25.46
N ALA A 266 10.73 9.52 -24.34
CA ALA A 266 10.21 8.15 -24.28
C ALA A 266 9.01 7.91 -25.22
N PHE A 267 8.37 8.99 -25.68
CA PHE A 267 7.19 8.95 -26.54
C PHE A 267 7.47 9.44 -27.97
N VAL A 268 8.73 9.64 -28.35
CA VAL A 268 9.11 10.01 -29.73
C VAL A 268 8.72 8.89 -30.70
N GLY A 269 8.10 9.25 -31.81
CA GLY A 269 7.45 8.33 -32.76
C GLY A 269 6.03 7.90 -32.36
N MET A 270 5.50 8.41 -31.24
CA MET A 270 4.14 8.20 -30.75
C MET A 270 3.48 9.54 -30.39
N GLU A 271 3.83 10.61 -31.10
CA GLU A 271 3.37 11.98 -30.82
C GLU A 271 1.85 12.13 -30.98
N ASP A 272 1.23 11.27 -31.77
CA ASP A 272 -0.22 11.19 -31.99
C ASP A 272 -0.95 10.38 -30.90
N GLY A 273 -0.22 9.78 -29.96
CA GLY A 273 -0.76 8.91 -28.91
C GLY A 273 -1.01 7.47 -29.34
N THR A 274 -0.46 7.01 -30.46
CA THR A 274 -0.58 5.61 -30.92
C THR A 274 0.28 4.67 -30.07
N PHE A 275 -0.29 3.55 -29.61
CA PHE A 275 0.38 2.53 -28.79
C PHE A 275 0.38 1.16 -29.50
N PRO A 276 1.40 0.31 -29.29
CA PRO A 276 1.42 -1.02 -29.88
C PRO A 276 0.38 -1.96 -29.25
N LEU A 277 -0.09 -2.91 -30.05
CA LEU A 277 -1.06 -3.93 -29.62
C LEU A 277 -0.38 -5.06 -28.80
N GLY A 278 -1.19 -5.84 -28.08
CA GLY A 278 -0.73 -7.07 -27.41
C GLY A 278 0.07 -6.89 -26.13
N THR A 279 0.18 -5.66 -25.61
CA THR A 279 0.94 -5.33 -24.39
C THR A 279 0.40 -6.03 -23.14
N ALA A 280 -0.92 -6.29 -23.07
CA ALA A 280 -1.57 -6.96 -21.95
C ALA A 280 -1.00 -8.37 -21.64
N ALA A 281 -0.47 -9.07 -22.66
CA ALA A 281 0.11 -10.40 -22.48
C ALA A 281 1.33 -10.40 -21.53
N TRP A 282 1.98 -9.25 -21.38
CA TRP A 282 3.18 -9.05 -20.56
C TRP A 282 2.89 -8.62 -19.12
N GLU A 283 1.65 -8.26 -18.77
CA GLU A 283 1.35 -7.77 -17.41
C GLU A 283 1.46 -8.87 -16.35
N LYS A 284 1.07 -10.10 -16.69
CA LYS A 284 1.08 -11.30 -15.81
C LYS A 284 0.70 -11.00 -14.35
N ARG A 285 -0.41 -10.27 -14.16
CA ARG A 285 -0.79 -9.66 -12.87
C ARG A 285 -0.91 -10.65 -11.70
N GLY A 286 -1.33 -11.89 -11.94
CA GLY A 286 -1.40 -12.94 -10.91
C GLY A 286 -2.15 -12.51 -9.64
N ILE A 287 -3.34 -11.93 -9.78
CA ILE A 287 -4.12 -11.35 -8.67
C ILE A 287 -5.24 -12.28 -8.14
N ALA A 288 -5.39 -13.46 -8.73
CA ALA A 288 -6.42 -14.40 -8.31
C ALA A 288 -6.02 -15.07 -6.99
N LEU A 289 -6.96 -15.20 -6.05
CA LEU A 289 -6.73 -15.92 -4.79
C LEU A 289 -6.68 -17.44 -5.01
N GLU A 290 -7.47 -17.93 -5.95
CA GLU A 290 -7.56 -19.33 -6.34
C GLU A 290 -7.52 -19.43 -7.86
N VAL A 291 -6.95 -20.52 -8.38
CA VAL A 291 -6.88 -20.80 -9.81
C VAL A 291 -7.43 -22.21 -10.06
N PRO A 292 -8.17 -22.42 -11.17
CA PRO A 292 -8.70 -23.74 -11.48
C PRO A 292 -7.57 -24.72 -11.73
N VAL A 293 -7.68 -25.92 -11.15
CA VAL A 293 -6.79 -27.05 -11.41
C VAL A 293 -7.49 -28.00 -12.37
N TRP A 294 -6.89 -28.21 -13.54
CA TRP A 294 -7.45 -29.09 -14.55
C TRP A 294 -7.37 -30.56 -14.11
N GLN A 295 -8.48 -31.30 -14.29
CA GLN A 295 -8.59 -32.73 -14.00
C GLN A 295 -8.73 -33.50 -15.32
N PRO A 296 -7.65 -34.13 -15.81
CA PRO A 296 -7.65 -34.80 -17.12
C PRO A 296 -8.71 -35.89 -17.26
N GLU A 297 -8.98 -36.64 -16.19
CA GLU A 297 -9.90 -37.79 -16.19
C GLU A 297 -11.36 -37.38 -16.41
N GLY A 298 -11.73 -36.17 -16.00
CA GLY A 298 -13.06 -35.60 -16.20
C GLY A 298 -13.20 -34.74 -17.47
N CYS A 299 -12.12 -34.55 -18.22
CA CYS A 299 -12.10 -33.67 -19.38
C CYS A 299 -12.70 -34.36 -20.63
N THR A 300 -13.74 -33.78 -21.21
CA THR A 300 -14.37 -34.27 -22.45
C THR A 300 -13.82 -33.62 -23.74
N GLN A 301 -12.76 -32.81 -23.62
CA GLN A 301 -12.14 -32.09 -24.74
C GLN A 301 -13.12 -31.17 -25.49
N CYS A 302 -14.04 -30.53 -24.79
CA CYS A 302 -15.04 -29.62 -25.36
C CYS A 302 -14.52 -28.19 -25.64
N ASN A 303 -13.21 -28.04 -25.89
CA ASN A 303 -12.34 -26.84 -25.75
C ASN A 303 -11.64 -26.71 -24.39
#